data_AF-A0A8S0QBH3-F1
#
_entry.id   AF-A0A8S0QBH3-F1
#
_cell.length_a   1.000
_cell.length_b   1.000
_cell.length_c   1.000
_cell.angle_alpha   90.00
_cell.angle_beta   90.00
_cell.angle_gamma   90.00
#
_symmetry.space_group_name_H-M   'P 1'
#
loop_
_entity.id
_entity.type
_entity.pdbx_description
1 polymer ?
#
loop_
_entity_poly.entity_id
_entity_poly.type
_entity_poly.pdbx_seq_one_letter_code
_entity_poly.pdbx_strand_id
1 'polypeptide(L)'
;MYEENSVNAVQCLNDMVTNALTHADDCLKYLSVLRDLAIVQVFAIPWILEFGTLAMCYNNVQIFGGAVKMRRGLTAKIIVRTKTMSDVYVVFYDIAYMLKSKVDDNDPNASKTKGRPESILKTFKDSGTLK
;
A
#
# COMPACT_ATOMS: atom_id res chain seq x y z
N MET A 1 6.01 26.48 -4.99
CA MET A 1 5.90 25.41 -6.00
C MET A 1 4.95 25.94 -7.05
N TYR A 2 5.38 26.08 -8.30
CA TYR A 2 4.57 26.73 -9.33
C TYR A 2 3.31 25.89 -9.60
N GLU A 3 2.14 26.49 -9.34
CA GLU A 3 0.80 25.88 -9.46
C GLU A 3 0.53 25.30 -10.86
N GLU A 4 1.16 25.88 -11.88
CA GLU A 4 0.94 25.62 -13.31
C GLU A 4 1.12 24.15 -13.70
N ASN A 5 2.04 23.43 -13.06
CA ASN A 5 2.32 22.01 -13.36
C ASN A 5 1.79 21.03 -12.32
N SER A 6 1.04 21.50 -11.33
CA SER A 6 0.57 20.66 -10.21
C SER A 6 -0.26 19.46 -10.66
N VAL A 7 -1.15 19.65 -11.65
CA VAL A 7 -2.01 18.59 -12.20
C VAL A 7 -1.17 17.50 -12.88
N ASN A 8 -0.30 17.89 -13.82
CA ASN A 8 0.54 16.95 -14.55
C ASN A 8 1.52 16.21 -13.61
N ALA A 9 2.04 16.92 -12.60
CA ALA A 9 2.91 16.31 -11.59
C ALA A 9 2.17 15.25 -10.78
N VAL A 10 0.94 15.53 -10.33
CA VAL A 10 0.12 14.55 -9.59
C VAL A 10 -0.27 13.36 -10.46
N GLN A 11 -0.59 13.56 -11.75
CA GLN A 11 -0.87 12.45 -12.66
C GLN A 11 0.36 11.55 -12.86
N CYS A 12 1.55 12.14 -13.04
CA CYS A 12 2.81 11.40 -13.11
C CYS A 12 3.08 10.63 -11.81
N LEU A 13 2.82 11.25 -10.65
CA LEU A 13 2.92 10.58 -9.36
C LEU A 13 1.98 9.38 -9.24
N ASN A 14 0.72 9.55 -9.66
CA ASN A 14 -0.26 8.47 -9.63
C ASN A 14 0.20 7.31 -10.52
N ASP A 15 0.72 7.58 -11.72
CA ASP A 15 1.28 6.55 -12.60
C ASP A 15 2.45 5.78 -11.94
N MET A 16 3.39 6.49 -11.31
CA MET A 16 4.50 5.87 -10.57
C MET A 16 4.01 5.00 -9.41
N VAL A 17 3.01 5.46 -8.65
CA VAL A 17 2.42 4.67 -7.56
C VAL A 17 1.70 3.44 -8.11
N THR A 18 0.89 3.58 -9.18
CA THR A 18 0.22 2.46 -9.82
C THR A 18 1.21 1.43 -10.33
N ASN A 19 2.33 1.88 -10.92
CA ASN A 19 3.42 1.00 -11.34
C ASN A 19 4.05 0.26 -10.14
N ALA A 20 4.35 0.96 -9.04
CA ALA A 20 4.89 0.34 -7.83
C ALA A 20 3.95 -0.75 -7.26
N LEU A 21 2.64 -0.51 -7.28
CA LEU A 21 1.63 -1.49 -6.84
C LEU A 21 1.61 -2.77 -7.69
N THR A 22 2.15 -2.77 -8.91
CA THR A 22 2.22 -3.98 -9.74
C THR A 22 3.20 -5.02 -9.21
N HIS A 23 4.21 -4.60 -8.44
CA HIS A 23 5.22 -5.48 -7.85
C HIS A 23 4.77 -6.10 -6.52
N ALA A 24 3.60 -5.69 -6.01
CA ALA A 24 3.05 -6.11 -4.75
C ALA A 24 2.77 -7.62 -4.66
N ASP A 25 2.26 -8.20 -5.75
CA ASP A 25 1.85 -9.60 -5.82
C ASP A 25 3.04 -10.55 -5.63
N ASP A 26 4.21 -10.18 -6.14
CA ASP A 26 5.43 -11.02 -6.02
C ASP A 26 5.95 -11.04 -4.58
N CYS A 27 5.90 -9.90 -3.88
CA CYS A 27 6.22 -9.83 -2.46
C CYS A 27 5.25 -10.67 -1.61
N LEU A 28 3.96 -10.69 -1.95
CA LEU A 28 2.98 -11.49 -1.21
C LEU A 28 3.21 -13.00 -1.40
N LYS A 29 3.54 -13.45 -2.63
CA LYS A 29 3.91 -14.85 -2.89
C LYS A 29 5.14 -15.27 -2.07
N TYR A 30 6.11 -14.36 -1.91
CA TYR A 30 7.26 -14.61 -1.06
C TYR A 30 6.86 -14.73 0.43
N LEU A 31 5.99 -13.84 0.93
CA LEU A 31 5.53 -13.87 2.31
C LEU A 31 4.71 -15.13 2.65
N SER A 32 3.92 -15.65 1.70
CA SER A 32 3.00 -16.77 1.95
C SER A 32 3.68 -18.13 2.11
N VAL A 33 4.92 -18.29 1.61
CA VAL A 33 5.70 -19.53 1.76
C VAL A 33 6.52 -19.57 3.06
N LEU A 34 6.62 -18.45 3.78
CA LEU A 34 7.35 -18.36 5.04
C LEU A 34 6.57 -19.06 6.15
N ARG A 35 7.25 -19.91 6.93
CA ARG A 35 6.65 -20.69 8.03
C ARG A 35 6.98 -20.15 9.41
N ASP A 36 8.11 -19.46 9.54
CA ASP A 36 8.55 -18.89 10.81
C ASP A 36 7.89 -17.52 11.02
N LEU A 37 7.17 -17.39 12.13
CA LEU A 37 6.42 -16.18 12.46
C LEU A 37 7.32 -14.95 12.63
N ALA A 38 8.50 -15.11 13.24
CA ALA A 38 9.44 -14.01 13.42
C ALA A 38 9.99 -13.54 12.06
N ILE A 39 10.25 -14.48 11.15
CA ILE A 39 10.67 -14.15 9.78
C ILE A 39 9.55 -13.44 9.03
N VAL A 40 8.30 -13.92 9.14
CA VAL A 40 7.12 -13.27 8.54
C VAL A 40 7.00 -11.83 9.02
N GLN A 41 7.16 -11.56 10.32
CA GLN A 41 7.05 -10.21 10.86
C GLN A 41 8.13 -9.26 10.32
N VAL A 42 9.37 -9.73 10.21
CA VAL A 42 10.51 -8.93 9.70
C VAL A 42 10.27 -8.49 8.26
N PHE A 43 9.58 -9.27 7.44
CA PHE A 43 9.28 -8.91 6.05
C PHE A 43 7.91 -8.23 5.87
N ALA A 44 6.88 -8.69 6.57
CA ALA A 44 5.52 -8.19 6.41
C ALA A 44 5.35 -6.78 6.97
N ILE A 45 6.00 -6.44 8.08
CA ILE A 45 5.88 -5.09 8.68
C ILE A 45 6.44 -4.01 7.73
N PRO A 46 7.69 -4.11 7.22
CA PRO A 46 8.19 -3.16 6.23
C PRO A 46 7.32 -3.10 4.98
N TRP A 47 6.85 -4.26 4.50
CA TRP A 47 5.98 -4.35 3.32
C TRP A 47 4.69 -3.55 3.53
N ILE A 48 3.96 -3.74 4.64
CA ILE A 48 2.73 -2.98 4.96
C ILE A 48 3.02 -1.47 5.06
N LEU A 49 4.11 -1.09 5.73
CA LEU A 49 4.48 0.33 5.88
C LEU A 49 4.77 1.00 4.52
N GLU A 50 5.30 0.23 3.57
CA GLU A 50 5.51 0.71 2.20
C GLU A 50 4.18 0.98 1.49
N PHE A 51 3.20 0.06 1.57
CA PHE A 51 1.86 0.34 1.04
C PHE A 51 1.19 1.53 1.70
N GLY A 52 1.35 1.68 3.01
CA GLY A 52 0.86 2.85 3.75
C GLY A 52 1.46 4.14 3.20
N THR A 53 2.75 4.11 2.85
CA THR A 53 3.45 5.24 2.22
C THR A 53 2.91 5.52 0.83
N LEU A 54 2.80 4.50 -0.04
CA LEU A 54 2.19 4.64 -1.37
C LEU A 54 0.77 5.22 -1.30
N ALA A 55 -0.05 4.75 -0.35
CA ALA A 55 -1.40 5.28 -0.12
C ALA A 55 -1.42 6.74 0.34
N MET A 56 -0.40 7.21 1.05
CA MET A 56 -0.27 8.64 1.40
C MET A 56 0.24 9.50 0.25
N CYS A 57 1.04 8.93 -0.65
CA CYS A 57 1.56 9.60 -1.83
C CYS A 57 0.50 9.76 -2.92
N TYR A 58 -0.40 8.79 -3.09
CA TYR A 58 -1.40 8.83 -4.15
C TYR A 58 -2.29 10.07 -4.05
N ASN A 59 -2.44 10.77 -5.18
CA ASN A 59 -3.22 12.00 -5.32
C ASN A 59 -2.84 13.09 -4.29
N ASN A 60 -1.55 13.21 -3.96
CA ASN A 60 -1.07 14.13 -2.93
C ASN A 60 -0.01 15.11 -3.47
N VAL A 61 -0.44 16.34 -3.77
CA VAL A 61 0.46 17.42 -4.25
C VAL A 61 1.53 17.82 -3.23
N GLN A 62 1.32 17.57 -1.93
CA GLN A 62 2.26 17.97 -0.88
C GLN A 62 3.60 17.24 -0.97
N ILE A 63 3.67 16.10 -1.69
CA ILE A 63 4.92 15.35 -1.87
C ILE A 63 6.00 16.16 -2.59
N PHE A 64 5.59 17.12 -3.41
CA PHE A 64 6.49 18.00 -4.13
C PHE A 64 6.95 19.19 -3.29
N GLY A 65 6.31 19.43 -2.13
CA GLY A 65 6.70 20.45 -1.16
C GLY A 65 7.51 19.91 0.02
N GLY A 66 7.61 18.59 0.19
CA GLY A 66 8.36 17.98 1.28
C GLY A 66 8.12 16.48 1.43
N ALA A 67 8.82 15.88 2.39
CA ALA A 67 8.74 14.45 2.62
C ALA A 67 7.39 14.05 3.25
N VAL A 68 6.64 13.19 2.55
CA VAL A 68 5.45 12.52 3.07
C VAL A 68 5.90 11.21 3.72
N LYS A 69 5.66 11.05 5.02
CA LYS A 69 6.03 9.85 5.78
C LYS A 69 4.94 9.48 6.76
N MET A 70 4.86 8.19 7.10
CA MET A 70 3.89 7.73 8.10
C MET A 70 4.22 8.37 9.45
N ARG A 71 3.20 8.85 10.15
CA ARG A 71 3.39 9.36 11.52
C ARG A 71 3.93 8.23 12.39
N ARG A 72 4.97 8.52 13.17
CA ARG A 72 5.65 7.53 14.05
C ARG A 72 4.68 6.72 14.92
N GLY A 73 3.63 7.36 15.45
CA GLY A 73 2.61 6.68 16.26
C GLY A 73 1.78 5.67 15.46
N LEU A 74 1.46 5.96 14.19
CA LEU A 74 0.77 5.02 13.32
C LEU A 74 1.69 3.86 12.94
N THR A 75 2.95 4.14 12.63
CA THR A 75 3.97 3.10 12.39
C THR A 75 4.13 2.19 13.60
N ALA A 76 4.26 2.74 14.80
CA ALA A 76 4.32 1.96 16.04
C ALA A 76 3.07 1.09 16.24
N LYS A 77 1.87 1.63 15.96
CA LYS A 77 0.61 0.88 16.03
C LYS A 77 0.61 -0.31 15.06
N ILE A 78 1.10 -0.12 13.83
CA ILE A 78 1.21 -1.21 12.84
C ILE A 78 2.17 -2.28 13.34
N ILE A 79 3.36 -1.90 13.81
CA ILE A 79 4.37 -2.83 14.34
C ILE A 79 3.81 -3.67 15.49
N VAL A 80 3.14 -3.02 16.46
CA VAL A 80 2.61 -3.71 17.65
C VAL A 80 1.42 -4.62 17.31
N ARG A 81 0.57 -4.21 16.36
CA ARG A 81 -0.62 -4.97 15.95
C ARG A 81 -0.28 -6.16 15.06
N THR A 82 0.77 -6.08 14.25
CA THR A 82 1.07 -7.09 13.22
C THR A 82 1.81 -8.28 13.83
N LYS A 83 1.05 -9.26 14.34
CA LYS A 83 1.62 -10.47 14.98
C LYS A 83 1.43 -11.73 14.16
N THR A 84 0.39 -11.78 13.36
CA THR A 84 0.00 -12.92 12.55
C THR A 84 -0.27 -12.48 11.12
N MET A 85 -0.36 -13.43 10.18
CA MET A 85 -0.78 -13.11 8.81
C MET A 85 -2.22 -12.60 8.72
N SER A 86 -3.08 -12.95 9.69
CA SER A 86 -4.42 -12.36 9.79
C SER A 86 -4.33 -10.86 10.13
N ASP A 87 -3.43 -10.47 11.04
CA ASP A 87 -3.18 -9.06 11.33
C ASP A 87 -2.61 -8.32 10.11
N VAL A 88 -1.70 -8.95 9.36
CA VAL A 88 -1.16 -8.42 8.10
C VAL A 88 -2.31 -8.11 7.13
N TYR A 89 -3.23 -9.06 6.94
CA TYR A 89 -4.40 -8.88 6.08
C TYR A 89 -5.27 -7.72 6.54
N VAL A 90 -5.60 -7.65 7.84
CA VAL A 90 -6.48 -6.60 8.37
C VAL A 90 -5.83 -5.22 8.22
N VAL A 91 -4.55 -5.07 8.54
CA VAL A 91 -3.86 -3.79 8.38
C VAL A 91 -3.72 -3.43 6.90
N PHE A 92 -3.41 -4.39 6.04
CA PHE A 92 -3.35 -4.15 4.60
C PHE A 92 -4.72 -3.77 4.03
N TYR A 93 -5.81 -4.36 4.50
CA TYR A 93 -7.17 -4.00 4.11
C TYR A 93 -7.47 -2.53 4.45
N ASP A 94 -7.12 -2.07 5.66
CA ASP A 94 -7.28 -0.66 6.07
C ASP A 94 -6.52 0.29 5.12
N ILE A 95 -5.29 -0.08 4.73
CA ILE A 95 -4.46 0.71 3.81
C ILE A 95 -5.01 0.68 2.37
N ALA A 96 -5.44 -0.49 1.89
CA ALA A 96 -6.06 -0.66 0.59
C ALA A 96 -7.33 0.19 0.46
N TYR A 97 -8.14 0.23 1.52
CA TYR A 97 -9.32 1.09 1.60
C TYR A 97 -8.93 2.59 1.54
N MET A 98 -7.91 3.00 2.30
CA MET A 98 -7.39 4.38 2.27
C MET A 98 -6.87 4.79 0.90
N LEU A 99 -6.15 3.91 0.21
CA LEU A 99 -5.68 4.16 -1.15
C LEU A 99 -6.88 4.34 -2.09
N LYS A 100 -7.83 3.41 -2.08
CA LYS A 100 -9.02 3.45 -2.94
C LYS A 100 -9.85 4.71 -2.74
N SER A 101 -9.99 5.20 -1.51
CA SER A 101 -10.75 6.42 -1.22
C SER A 101 -10.10 7.69 -1.78
N LYS A 102 -8.83 7.62 -2.21
CA LYS A 102 -8.09 8.74 -2.82
C LYS A 102 -8.02 8.66 -4.34
N VAL A 103 -8.43 7.55 -4.93
CA VAL A 103 -8.42 7.37 -6.38
C VAL A 103 -9.53 8.20 -7.01
N ASP A 104 -9.13 9.25 -7.72
CA ASP A 104 -10.01 10.02 -8.59
C ASP A 104 -10.40 9.18 -9.81
N ASP A 105 -11.69 9.12 -10.15
CA ASP A 105 -12.18 8.39 -11.33
C ASP A 105 -11.74 9.04 -12.65
N ASN A 106 -11.32 10.31 -12.63
CA ASN A 106 -10.74 10.98 -13.79
C ASN A 106 -9.26 10.65 -14.00
N ASP A 107 -8.61 9.97 -13.04
CA ASP A 107 -7.23 9.54 -13.21
C ASP A 107 -7.14 8.45 -14.29
N PRO A 108 -6.24 8.57 -15.29
CA PRO A 108 -6.12 7.59 -16.37
C PRO A 108 -5.81 6.17 -15.89
N ASN A 109 -5.22 6.03 -14.71
CA ASN A 109 -4.86 4.76 -14.09
C ASN A 109 -5.86 4.31 -13.02
N ALA A 110 -6.97 5.02 -12.79
CA ALA A 110 -7.92 4.76 -11.70
C ALA A 110 -8.35 3.29 -11.59
N SER A 111 -8.77 2.69 -12.71
CA SER A 111 -9.19 1.28 -12.77
C SER A 111 -8.07 0.32 -12.38
N LYS A 112 -6.85 0.55 -12.89
CA LYS A 112 -5.67 -0.27 -12.55
C LYS A 112 -5.33 -0.12 -11.07
N THR A 113 -5.28 1.11 -10.55
CA THR A 113 -4.96 1.40 -9.15
C THR A 113 -5.95 0.74 -8.21
N LYS A 114 -7.25 0.79 -8.49
CA LYS A 114 -8.29 0.15 -7.65
C LYS A 114 -8.18 -1.38 -7.69
N GLY A 115 -7.86 -1.96 -8.85
CA GLY A 115 -7.77 -3.41 -9.03
C GLY A 115 -6.57 -4.08 -8.35
N ARG A 116 -5.43 -3.38 -8.20
CA ARG A 116 -4.22 -3.99 -7.60
C ARG A 116 -4.43 -4.40 -6.13
N PRO A 117 -4.88 -3.52 -5.21
CA PRO A 117 -5.17 -3.92 -3.84
C PRO A 117 -6.21 -5.05 -3.73
N GLU A 118 -7.16 -5.12 -4.67
CA GLU A 118 -8.16 -6.19 -4.70
C GLU A 118 -7.55 -7.55 -5.04
N SER A 119 -6.66 -7.60 -6.04
CA SER A 119 -5.91 -8.80 -6.40
C SER A 119 -5.10 -9.33 -5.21
N ILE A 120 -4.43 -8.43 -4.49
CA ILE A 120 -3.62 -8.77 -3.32
C ILE A 120 -4.53 -9.31 -2.19
N LEU A 121 -5.63 -8.61 -1.88
CA LEU A 121 -6.59 -9.06 -0.87
C LEU A 121 -7.23 -10.42 -1.22
N LYS A 122 -7.50 -10.67 -2.50
CA LYS A 122 -8.00 -11.97 -2.97
C LYS A 122 -6.95 -13.06 -2.75
N THR A 123 -5.69 -12.78 -3.07
CA THR A 123 -4.59 -13.73 -2.87
C THR A 123 -4.45 -14.15 -1.40
N PHE A 124 -4.59 -13.22 -0.45
CA PHE A 124 -4.61 -13.55 0.99
C PHE A 124 -5.74 -14.50 1.40
N LYS A 125 -6.92 -14.37 0.76
CA LYS A 125 -8.06 -15.26 1.02
C LYS A 125 -7.84 -16.64 0.42
N ASP A 126 -7.34 -16.69 -0.82
CA ASP A 126 -7.12 -17.92 -1.57
C ASP A 126 -5.95 -18.74 -1.00
N SER A 127 -4.96 -18.10 -0.37
CA SER A 127 -3.80 -18.77 0.24
C SER A 127 -4.11 -19.51 1.54
N GLY A 128 -5.37 -19.54 2.00
CA GLY A 128 -5.80 -20.21 3.23
C GLY A 128 -5.12 -19.68 4.50
N THR A 129 -4.49 -18.50 4.39
CA THR A 129 -3.72 -17.86 5.46
C THR A 129 -4.65 -17.17 6.47
N LEU A 130 -5.88 -16.87 6.04
CA LEU A 130 -7.00 -16.51 6.91
C LEU A 130 -7.71 -17.81 7.30
N LYS A 131 -7.37 -18.37 8.46
CA LYS A 131 -8.15 -19.44 9.10
C LYS A 131 -9.21 -18.85 10.01
#